data_AF-A0A1Y5DLB5-F1
#
_entry.id   AF-A0A1Y5DLB5-F1
#
_cell.length_a   1.000
_cell.length_b   1.000
_cell.length_c   1.000
_cell.angle_alpha   90.00
_cell.angle_beta   90.00
_cell.angle_gamma   90.00
#
_symmetry.space_group_name_H-M   'P 1'
#
loop_
_entity.id
_entity.type
_entity.pdbx_description
1 polymer ?
#
loop_
_entity_poly.entity_id
_entity_poly.type
_entity_poly.pdbx_seq_one_letter_code
_entity_poly.pdbx_strand_id
1 'polypeptide(L)'
;MCSDIQSSTWHRLKNSQQEAKFKNYCLIYPQSADAECPAVNEQTFEGYLWIDSTWQESQKMLRQSPWLKNLPRKTIQGPPSDYKLRRNQKDGGLSTLESLAYWLEGENQPATAKELLQFFHIFQDAFLKARLAGLLK
;
A
#
# COMPACT_ATOMS: atom_id res chain seq x y z
N MET A 1 10.91 -15.66 -2.04
CA MET A 1 10.16 -15.39 -0.80
C MET A 1 10.45 -13.97 -0.39
N CYS A 2 9.43 -13.10 -0.33
CA CYS A 2 9.57 -11.74 0.19
C CYS A 2 9.66 -11.81 1.72
N SER A 3 10.85 -12.05 2.26
CA SER A 3 11.04 -12.44 3.67
C SER A 3 11.47 -11.32 4.62
N ASP A 4 11.72 -10.11 4.12
CA ASP A 4 12.11 -8.96 4.96
C ASP A 4 11.05 -7.84 4.90
N ILE A 5 9.93 -8.08 5.57
CA ILE A 5 8.88 -7.06 5.74
C ILE A 5 9.10 -6.36 7.07
N GLN A 6 9.28 -5.04 7.03
CA GLN A 6 9.47 -4.20 8.21
C GLN A 6 8.36 -3.17 8.33
N SER A 7 7.86 -2.96 9.54
CA SER A 7 6.93 -1.87 9.85
C SER A 7 7.66 -0.70 10.51
N SER A 8 7.27 0.53 10.19
CA SER A 8 7.75 1.72 10.89
C SER A 8 6.57 2.67 11.17
N THR A 9 6.41 3.08 12.43
CA THR A 9 5.32 3.98 12.83
C THR A 9 5.63 5.40 12.36
N TRP A 10 4.70 6.00 11.62
CA TRP A 10 4.80 7.40 11.24
C TRP A 10 4.29 8.33 12.34
N HIS A 11 5.01 9.41 12.60
CA HIS A 11 4.59 10.46 13.55
C HIS A 11 4.47 11.81 12.85
N ARG A 12 3.28 12.43 12.95
CA ARG A 12 2.92 13.69 12.29
C ARG A 12 3.99 14.78 12.35
N LEU A 13 4.56 15.02 13.53
CA LEU A 13 5.54 16.10 13.77
C LEU A 13 7.00 15.62 13.77
N LYS A 14 7.24 14.31 13.78
CA LYS A 14 8.56 13.72 14.03
C LYS A 14 8.86 12.61 13.00
N ASN A 15 8.62 12.90 11.72
CA ASN A 15 8.86 11.94 10.63
C ASN A 15 10.16 12.20 9.85
N SER A 16 10.86 13.31 10.09
CA SER A 16 12.10 13.63 9.35
C SER A 16 13.23 12.61 9.58
N GLN A 17 13.24 11.91 10.73
CA GLN A 17 14.23 10.87 10.99
C GLN A 17 14.07 9.66 10.04
N GLN A 18 12.87 9.45 9.50
CA GLN A 18 12.58 8.37 8.57
C GLN A 18 13.13 8.64 7.16
N GLU A 19 13.38 9.91 6.82
CA GLU A 19 13.94 10.30 5.52
C GLU A 19 15.30 9.64 5.28
N ALA A 20 16.19 9.67 6.28
CA ALA A 20 17.51 9.03 6.16
C ALA A 20 17.41 7.51 5.98
N LYS A 21 16.40 6.88 6.61
CA LYS A 21 16.18 5.43 6.51
C LYS A 21 15.63 5.02 5.14
N PHE A 22 14.71 5.80 4.56
CA PHE A 22 13.98 5.43 3.35
C PHE A 22 14.45 6.17 2.09
N LYS A 23 15.58 6.90 2.15
CA LYS A 23 16.11 7.70 1.04
C LYS A 23 16.24 6.92 -0.28
N ASN A 24 16.59 5.64 -0.19
CA ASN A 24 16.83 4.76 -1.34
C ASN A 24 15.66 3.78 -1.60
N TYR A 25 14.47 4.04 -1.05
CA TYR A 25 13.30 3.19 -1.21
C TYR A 25 12.37 3.73 -2.30
N CYS A 26 11.64 2.83 -2.96
CA CYS A 26 10.58 3.17 -3.90
C CYS A 26 9.22 3.18 -3.21
N LEU A 27 8.51 4.29 -3.27
CA LEU A 27 7.18 4.42 -2.70
C LEU A 27 6.12 3.81 -3.63
N ILE A 28 5.35 2.86 -3.10
CA ILE A 28 4.18 2.31 -3.76
C ILE A 28 2.96 3.15 -3.40
N TYR A 29 2.52 3.98 -4.35
CA TYR A 29 1.39 4.88 -4.17
C TYR A 29 0.75 5.23 -5.51
N PRO A 30 -0.59 5.29 -5.63
CA PRO A 30 -1.22 5.67 -6.88
C PRO A 30 -0.88 7.10 -7.25
N GLN A 31 -0.46 7.30 -8.49
CA GLN A 31 -0.19 8.63 -9.01
C GLN A 31 -1.50 9.39 -9.25
N SER A 32 -1.64 10.59 -8.70
CA SER A 32 -2.63 11.56 -9.18
C SER A 32 -2.15 12.12 -10.51
N ALA A 33 -3.07 12.31 -11.46
CA ALA A 33 -2.76 12.83 -12.81
C ALA A 33 -1.90 14.11 -12.82
N ASP A 34 -1.96 14.91 -11.75
CA ASP A 34 -1.24 16.20 -11.63
C ASP A 34 0.13 16.08 -10.93
N ALA A 35 0.58 14.88 -10.55
CA ALA A 35 1.81 14.72 -9.82
C ALA A 35 3.00 14.46 -10.76
N GLU A 36 3.87 15.46 -10.88
CA GLU A 36 5.23 15.27 -11.40
C GLU A 36 5.97 14.26 -10.50
N CYS A 37 6.54 13.23 -11.14
CA CYS A 37 7.39 12.25 -10.48
C CYS A 37 8.81 12.43 -11.02
N PRO A 38 9.85 12.34 -10.17
CA PRO A 38 11.19 12.07 -10.69
C PRO A 38 11.14 10.74 -11.45
N ALA A 39 11.71 10.70 -12.65
CA ALA A 39 11.77 9.49 -13.45
C ALA A 39 12.34 8.34 -12.61
N VAL A 40 11.73 7.16 -12.71
CA VAL A 40 12.29 5.91 -12.18
C VAL A 40 13.50 5.60 -13.05
N ASN A 41 14.62 6.27 -12.78
CA ASN A 41 15.90 5.90 -13.34
C ASN A 41 16.22 4.48 -12.87
N GLU A 42 17.13 3.79 -13.55
CA GLU A 42 17.65 2.44 -13.22
C GLU A 42 18.42 2.41 -11.89
N GLN A 43 17.89 3.05 -10.85
CA GLN A 43 18.39 3.04 -9.49
C GLN A 43 17.95 1.75 -8.84
N THR A 44 18.94 0.97 -8.41
CA THR A 44 18.74 -0.16 -7.53
C THR A 44 18.17 0.36 -6.21
N PHE A 45 16.88 0.13 -5.97
CA PHE A 45 16.25 0.48 -4.70
C PHE A 45 16.67 -0.51 -3.62
N GLU A 46 16.87 -0.02 -2.39
CA GLU A 46 17.10 -0.88 -1.22
C GLU A 46 15.83 -1.65 -0.83
N GLY A 47 14.67 -1.13 -1.21
CA GLY A 47 13.39 -1.77 -0.96
C GLY A 47 12.20 -0.96 -1.46
N TYR A 48 11.01 -1.50 -1.21
CA TYR A 48 9.74 -0.88 -1.54
C TYR A 48 9.01 -0.47 -0.26
N LEU A 49 8.34 0.69 -0.30
CA LEU A 49 7.66 1.29 0.84
C LEU A 49 6.17 1.37 0.55
N TRP A 50 5.35 0.79 1.45
CA TRP A 50 3.89 0.95 1.46
C TRP A 50 3.47 1.87 2.61
N ILE A 51 2.37 2.60 2.39
CA ILE A 51 1.70 3.37 3.45
C ILE A 51 0.44 2.61 3.86
N ASP A 52 0.49 1.93 5.00
CA ASP A 52 -0.67 1.23 5.54
C ASP A 52 -1.55 2.16 6.38
N SER A 53 -2.57 2.72 5.74
CA SER A 53 -3.54 3.61 6.40
C SER A 53 -4.81 3.78 5.55
N THR A 54 -5.78 4.52 6.06
CA THR A 54 -6.91 4.96 5.23
C THR A 54 -6.43 5.91 4.11
N TRP A 55 -7.19 6.03 3.01
CA TRP A 55 -6.83 6.95 1.91
C TRP A 55 -6.60 8.38 2.43
N GLN A 56 -7.49 8.87 3.28
CA GLN A 56 -7.39 10.23 3.86
C GLN A 56 -6.12 10.40 4.71
N GLU A 57 -5.78 9.42 5.55
CA GLU A 57 -4.58 9.48 6.38
C GLU A 57 -3.32 9.34 5.52
N SER A 58 -3.30 8.47 4.51
CA SER A 58 -2.16 8.33 3.59
C SER A 58 -1.85 9.62 2.84
N GLN A 59 -2.89 10.34 2.37
CA GLN A 59 -2.75 11.63 1.71
C GLN A 59 -2.25 12.69 2.69
N LYS A 60 -2.68 12.64 3.95
CA LYS A 60 -2.19 13.51 5.01
C LYS A 60 -0.71 13.23 5.33
N MET A 61 -0.29 11.97 5.39
CA MET A 61 1.10 11.57 5.56
C MET A 61 1.96 12.14 4.43
N LEU A 62 1.57 11.94 3.17
CA LEU A 62 2.24 12.53 2.01
C LEU A 62 2.34 14.07 2.07
N ARG A 63 1.27 14.74 2.50
CA ARG A 63 1.27 16.21 2.64
C ARG A 63 2.19 16.69 3.77
N GLN A 64 2.31 15.93 4.85
CA GLN A 64 3.07 16.29 6.05
C GLN A 64 4.50 15.74 6.07
N SER A 65 4.88 14.95 5.07
CA SER A 65 6.21 14.39 4.90
C SER A 65 6.76 14.78 3.53
N PRO A 66 7.44 15.94 3.42
CA PRO A 66 8.04 16.38 2.16
C PRO A 66 8.94 15.32 1.52
N TRP A 67 9.68 14.55 2.33
CA TRP A 67 10.55 13.48 1.86
C TRP A 67 9.79 12.36 1.13
N LEU A 68 8.56 12.01 1.53
CA LEU A 68 7.74 11.01 0.82
C LEU A 68 7.40 11.47 -0.61
N LYS A 69 7.27 12.77 -0.84
CA LYS A 69 7.01 13.31 -2.19
C LYS A 69 8.23 13.21 -3.09
N ASN A 70 9.43 13.28 -2.50
CA ASN A 70 10.70 13.22 -3.21
C ASN A 70 11.14 11.80 -3.55
N LEU A 71 10.51 10.78 -2.95
CA LEU A 71 10.81 9.39 -3.27
C LEU A 71 10.37 9.04 -4.70
N PRO A 72 11.11 8.14 -5.39
CA PRO A 72 10.64 7.54 -6.62
C PRO A 72 9.35 6.77 -6.36
N ARG A 73 8.38 6.85 -7.27
CA ARG A 73 7.04 6.27 -7.08
C ARG A 73 6.74 5.24 -8.15
N LYS A 74 6.13 4.13 -7.74
CA LYS A 74 5.57 3.12 -8.65
C LYS A 74 4.09 2.95 -8.35
N THR A 75 3.27 3.08 -9.39
CA THR A 75 1.83 2.82 -9.29
C THR A 75 1.58 1.36 -9.60
N ILE A 76 0.85 0.68 -8.73
CA ILE A 76 0.33 -0.66 -9.01
C ILE A 76 -1.07 -0.52 -9.59
N GLN A 77 -1.25 -1.06 -10.78
CA GLN A 77 -2.54 -1.13 -11.45
C GLN A 77 -3.20 -2.47 -11.13
N GLY A 78 -4.52 -2.45 -11.00
CA GLY A 78 -5.33 -3.62 -10.76
C GLY A 78 -6.80 -3.31 -11.05
N PRO A 79 -7.66 -4.32 -11.03
CA PRO A 79 -9.11 -4.12 -11.10
C PRO A 79 -9.61 -3.27 -9.92
N PRO A 80 -10.87 -2.81 -9.97
CA PRO A 80 -11.53 -2.22 -8.81
C PRO A 80 -11.33 -3.09 -7.56
N SER A 81 -11.07 -2.44 -6.43
CA SER A 81 -10.80 -3.14 -5.18
C SER A 81 -12.01 -3.93 -4.72
N ASP A 82 -11.81 -5.18 -4.30
CA ASP A 82 -12.83 -6.07 -3.77
C ASP A 82 -12.98 -5.93 -2.24
N TYR A 83 -12.38 -4.89 -1.64
CA TYR A 83 -12.36 -4.73 -0.19
C TYR A 83 -13.70 -4.30 0.42
N LYS A 84 -14.58 -5.27 0.72
CA LYS A 84 -15.94 -5.05 1.23
C LYS A 84 -16.04 -4.36 2.59
N LEU A 85 -15.01 -4.42 3.45
CA LEU A 85 -15.07 -3.82 4.80
C LEU A 85 -14.91 -2.30 4.76
N ARG A 86 -14.48 -1.74 3.63
CA ARG A 86 -14.25 -0.31 3.46
C ARG A 86 -15.52 0.39 2.97
N ARG A 87 -16.02 1.36 3.75
CA ARG A 87 -17.26 2.08 3.41
C ARG A 87 -17.12 3.07 2.24
N ASN A 88 -15.96 3.71 2.10
CA ASN A 88 -15.69 4.74 1.08
C ASN A 88 -14.55 4.27 0.18
N GLN A 89 -14.88 3.43 -0.78
CA GLN A 89 -13.94 2.96 -1.78
C GLN A 89 -13.79 4.03 -2.86
N LYS A 90 -12.55 4.38 -3.17
CA LYS A 90 -12.22 5.33 -4.23
C LYS A 90 -11.92 4.51 -5.49
N ASP A 91 -12.35 4.98 -6.66
CA ASP A 91 -11.95 4.37 -7.92
C ASP A 91 -10.42 4.34 -8.05
N GLY A 92 -9.88 3.18 -8.43
CA GLY A 92 -8.43 2.89 -8.44
C GLY A 92 -7.79 2.72 -7.06
N GLY A 93 -8.59 2.72 -5.99
CA GLY A 93 -8.12 2.72 -4.62
C GLY A 93 -7.91 1.33 -4.02
N LEU A 94 -6.90 0.60 -4.50
CA LEU A 94 -6.48 -0.70 -3.94
C LEU A 94 -6.13 -0.60 -2.45
N SER A 95 -6.44 -1.65 -1.67
CA SER A 95 -5.94 -1.79 -0.30
C SER A 95 -4.43 -2.12 -0.29
N THR A 96 -3.78 -1.97 0.87
CA THR A 96 -2.38 -2.36 1.06
C THR A 96 -2.14 -3.80 0.60
N LEU A 97 -3.02 -4.72 1.02
CA LEU A 97 -2.93 -6.13 0.67
C LEU A 97 -3.11 -6.39 -0.82
N GLU A 98 -4.14 -5.81 -1.45
CA GLU A 98 -4.38 -5.98 -2.89
C GLU A 98 -3.21 -5.41 -3.71
N SER A 99 -2.73 -4.23 -3.35
CA SER A 99 -1.58 -3.62 -4.04
C SER A 99 -0.32 -4.48 -3.91
N LEU A 100 -0.13 -5.16 -2.77
CA LEU A 100 0.98 -6.08 -2.58
C LEU A 100 0.80 -7.35 -3.42
N ALA A 101 -0.42 -7.88 -3.51
CA ALA A 101 -0.72 -9.04 -4.34
C ALA A 101 -0.43 -8.76 -5.83
N TYR A 102 -0.94 -7.65 -6.37
CA TYR A 102 -0.68 -7.28 -7.76
C TYR A 102 0.78 -6.90 -8.00
N TRP A 103 1.49 -6.38 -7.00
CA TRP A 103 2.94 -6.23 -7.09
C TRP A 103 3.65 -7.59 -7.20
N LEU A 104 3.26 -8.59 -6.41
CA LEU A 104 3.81 -9.94 -6.48
C LEU A 104 3.55 -10.62 -7.84
N GLU A 105 2.42 -10.35 -8.49
CA GLU A 105 2.19 -10.82 -9.86
C GLU A 105 3.23 -10.27 -10.83
N GLY A 106 3.54 -8.97 -10.72
CA GLY A 106 4.58 -8.30 -11.52
C GLY A 106 6.00 -8.81 -11.23
N GLU A 107 6.26 -9.27 -10.00
CA GLU A 107 7.54 -9.88 -9.59
C GLU A 107 7.62 -11.39 -9.92
N ASN A 108 6.78 -11.88 -10.84
CA ASN A 108 6.74 -13.27 -11.29
C ASN A 108 6.44 -14.28 -10.16
N GLN A 109 5.66 -13.87 -9.15
CA GLN A 109 5.15 -14.72 -8.07
C GLN A 109 3.61 -14.83 -8.09
N PRO A 110 2.99 -15.25 -9.21
CA PRO A 110 1.53 -15.27 -9.35
C PRO A 110 0.84 -16.25 -8.39
N ALA A 111 1.50 -17.35 -8.01
CA ALA A 111 0.94 -18.31 -7.06
C ALA A 111 0.76 -17.67 -5.67
N THR A 112 1.78 -16.96 -5.19
CA THR A 112 1.74 -16.26 -3.90
C THR A 112 0.76 -15.09 -3.92
N ALA A 113 0.70 -14.34 -5.02
CA ALA A 113 -0.29 -13.29 -5.21
C ALA A 113 -1.73 -13.83 -5.09
N LYS A 114 -2.01 -14.94 -5.77
CA LYS A 114 -3.31 -15.60 -5.73
C LYS A 114 -3.67 -16.09 -4.34
N GLU A 115 -2.73 -16.72 -3.63
CA GLU A 115 -2.94 -17.18 -2.25
C GLU A 115 -3.27 -16.02 -1.31
N LEU A 116 -2.57 -14.90 -1.46
CA LEU A 116 -2.81 -13.68 -0.66
C LEU A 116 -4.21 -13.10 -0.92
N LEU A 117 -4.64 -13.02 -2.18
CA LEU A 117 -6.00 -12.57 -2.53
C LEU A 117 -7.08 -13.55 -2.04
N GLN A 118 -6.82 -14.86 -2.11
CA GLN A 118 -7.74 -15.87 -1.58
C GLN A 118 -7.89 -15.75 -0.06
N PHE A 119 -6.78 -15.63 0.67
CA PHE A 119 -6.80 -15.37 2.12
C PHE A 119 -7.61 -14.11 2.43
N PHE A 120 -7.41 -13.04 1.68
CA PHE A 120 -8.13 -11.79 1.84
C PHE A 120 -9.65 -11.95 1.65
N HIS A 121 -10.09 -12.71 0.64
CA HIS A 121 -11.50 -13.03 0.41
C HIS A 121 -12.10 -13.86 1.55
N ILE A 122 -11.39 -14.89 2.03
CA ILE A 122 -11.84 -15.73 3.15
C ILE A 122 -11.97 -14.88 4.42
N PHE A 123 -10.96 -14.07 4.73
CA PHE A 123 -10.94 -13.22 5.92
C PHE A 123 -12.12 -12.26 5.95
N GLN A 124 -12.34 -11.51 4.87
CA GLN A 124 -13.42 -10.53 4.82
C GLN A 124 -14.80 -11.18 4.89
N ASP A 125 -15.00 -12.33 4.24
CA ASP A 125 -16.27 -13.06 4.29
C ASP A 125 -16.54 -13.61 5.70
N ALA A 126 -15.52 -14.17 6.36
CA ALA A 126 -15.61 -14.63 7.74
C ALA A 126 -15.93 -13.46 8.69
N PHE A 127 -15.24 -12.33 8.53
CA PHE A 127 -15.48 -11.12 9.31
C PHE A 127 -16.91 -10.60 9.13
N LEU A 128 -17.39 -10.51 7.89
CA LEU A 128 -18.75 -10.08 7.57
C LEU A 128 -19.80 -11.01 8.19
N LYS A 129 -19.61 -12.33 8.10
CA LYS A 129 -20.50 -13.33 8.72
C LYS A 129 -20.53 -13.17 10.24
N ALA A 130 -19.37 -13.04 10.89
CA ALA A 130 -19.30 -12.85 12.34
C ALA A 130 -19.96 -11.54 12.79
N ARG A 131 -19.79 -10.45 12.03
CA ARG A 131 -20.48 -9.18 12.28
C ARG A 131 -21.99 -9.29 12.13
N LEU A 132 -22.49 -9.97 11.08
CA LEU A 132 -23.92 -10.20 10.86
C LEU A 132 -24.54 -11.08 11.95
N ALA A 133 -23.77 -12.04 12.48
CA ALA A 133 -24.18 -12.88 13.60
C ALA A 133 -24.12 -12.17 14.98
N GLY A 134 -23.70 -10.90 15.03
CA GLY A 134 -23.56 -10.14 16.28
C GLY A 134 -22.37 -10.55 17.16
N LEU A 135 -21.42 -11.33 16.62
CA LEU A 135 -20.23 -11.80 17.33
C LEU A 135 -19.10 -10.75 17.38
N LEU A 136 -19.15 -9.77 16.48
CA LEU A 136 -18.23 -8.64 16.42
C LEU A 136 -19.04 -7.34 16.49
N LYS A 137 -18.66 -6.45 17.40
CA LYS A 137 -19.24 -5.10 17.55
C LYS A 137 -18.60 -4.13 16.56
#